data_AF-A0A1Y5P287-F1
#
_entry.id   AF-A0A1Y5P287-F1
#
_cell.length_a   1.000
_cell.length_b   1.000
_cell.length_c   1.000
_cell.angle_alpha   90.00
_cell.angle_beta   90.00
_cell.angle_gamma   90.00
#
_symmetry.space_group_name_H-M   'P 1'
#
loop_
_entity.id
_entity.type
_entity.pdbx_description
1 polymer ?
#
loop_
_entity_poly.entity_id
_entity_poly.type
_entity_poly.pdbx_seq_one_letter_code
_entity_poly.pdbx_strand_id
1 'polypeptide(L)' 'MIRPIGMLAVSAFFTVAIGIAAPAHATPTVPFKNCTAAKSAGYCDIPTDSPLYTPSQDRDSDGYACEC' A
#
# COMPACT_ATOMS: atom_id res chain seq x y z
N MET A 1 -20.20 63.41 -8.36
CA MET A 1 -19.07 62.65 -7.77
C MET A 1 -19.63 61.49 -6.96
N ILE A 2 -19.66 60.29 -7.52
CA ILE A 2 -20.07 59.04 -6.86
C ILE A 2 -18.99 58.00 -7.22
N ARG A 3 -18.49 57.30 -6.19
CA ARG A 3 -17.23 56.53 -6.15
C ARG A 3 -17.42 55.13 -6.76
N PRO A 4 -16.41 54.54 -7.42
CA PRO A 4 -16.56 53.25 -8.11
C PRO A 4 -16.65 52.11 -7.09
N ILE A 5 -17.72 51.32 -7.16
CA ILE A 5 -17.85 50.06 -6.44
C ILE A 5 -16.92 49.06 -7.13
N GLY A 6 -15.76 48.83 -6.51
CA GLY A 6 -14.83 47.77 -6.89
C GLY A 6 -15.50 46.41 -6.68
N MET A 7 -15.96 45.82 -7.77
CA MET A 7 -16.52 44.48 -7.77
C MET A 7 -15.35 43.49 -7.76
N LEU A 8 -15.06 42.96 -6.57
CA LEU A 8 -14.12 41.86 -6.35
C LEU A 8 -14.52 40.67 -7.24
N ALA A 9 -13.70 40.40 -8.26
CA ALA A 9 -13.80 39.18 -9.06
C ALA A 9 -13.29 38.00 -8.21
N VAL A 10 -14.21 37.31 -7.55
CA VAL A 10 -13.94 36.03 -6.89
C VAL A 10 -13.84 34.97 -7.99
N SER A 11 -12.62 34.74 -8.49
CA SER A 11 -12.34 33.66 -9.43
C SER A 11 -12.45 32.32 -8.70
N ALA A 12 -13.52 31.58 -8.98
CA ALA A 12 -13.75 30.25 -8.42
C ALA A 12 -12.77 29.24 -9.05
N PHE A 13 -11.66 28.96 -8.36
CA PHE A 13 -10.83 27.79 -8.66
C PHE A 13 -11.60 26.53 -8.25
N PHE A 14 -12.32 25.94 -9.21
CA PHE A 14 -12.86 24.58 -9.07
C PHE A 14 -11.71 23.59 -9.21
N THR A 15 -11.03 23.27 -8.10
CA THR A 15 -10.11 22.13 -8.05
C THR A 15 -10.93 20.84 -8.03
N VAL A 16 -11.09 20.22 -9.20
CA VAL A 16 -11.63 18.86 -9.32
C VAL A 16 -10.61 17.91 -8.71
N ALA A 17 -10.83 17.52 -7.45
CA ALA A 17 -10.08 16.46 -6.80
C ALA A 17 -10.51 15.11 -7.40
N ILE A 18 -9.81 14.66 -8.43
CA ILE A 18 -9.96 13.30 -8.97
C ILE A 18 -9.37 12.36 -7.91
N GLY A 19 -10.25 11.72 -7.13
CA GLY A 19 -9.84 10.70 -6.17
C GLY A 19 -9.30 9.48 -6.90
N ILE A 20 -7.97 9.32 -6.91
CA ILE A 20 -7.32 8.09 -7.32
C ILE A 20 -7.48 7.04 -6.21
N ALA A 21 -8.51 6.20 -6.32
CA ALA A 21 -8.60 5.01 -5.49
C ALA A 21 -7.48 4.04 -5.94
N ALA A 22 -6.47 3.84 -5.10
CA ALA A 22 -5.46 2.82 -5.33
C ALA A 22 -6.15 1.44 -5.38
N PRO A 23 -5.72 0.52 -6.26
CA PRO A 23 -6.28 -0.82 -6.30
C PRO A 23 -5.99 -1.50 -4.95
N ALA A 24 -7.06 -1.94 -4.28
CA ALA A 24 -6.93 -2.77 -3.09
C ALA A 24 -6.43 -4.15 -3.53
N HIS A 25 -5.11 -4.35 -3.51
CA HIS A 25 -4.53 -5.67 -3.70
C HIS A 25 -4.90 -6.53 -2.50
N ALA A 26 -5.67 -7.60 -2.75
CA ALA A 26 -6.00 -8.57 -1.73
C ALA A 26 -4.69 -9.18 -1.20
N THR A 27 -4.40 -8.92 0.07
CA THR A 27 -3.25 -9.51 0.75
C THR A 27 -3.51 -11.00 0.90
N PRO A 28 -2.57 -11.87 0.49
CA PRO A 28 -2.73 -13.30 0.70
C PRO A 28 -2.83 -13.58 2.19
N THR A 29 -3.77 -14.44 2.55
CA THR A 29 -4.02 -14.84 3.95
C THR A 29 -3.58 -16.27 4.22
N VAL A 30 -3.02 -16.94 3.21
CA VAL A 30 -2.56 -18.32 3.29
C VAL A 30 -1.07 -18.37 2.97
N PRO A 31 -0.28 -19.17 3.70
CA PRO A 31 1.14 -19.29 3.42
C PRO A 31 1.42 -19.77 1.99
N PHE A 32 2.52 -19.31 1.43
CA PHE A 32 2.99 -19.78 0.14
C PHE A 32 3.44 -21.24 0.23
N LYS A 33 3.35 -21.96 -0.89
CA LYS A 33 3.85 -23.34 -0.98
C LYS A 33 5.35 -23.44 -0.63
N ASN A 34 6.12 -22.41 -0.99
CA ASN A 34 7.55 -22.28 -0.74
C ASN A 34 7.99 -20.82 -0.92
N CYS A 35 9.21 -20.53 -0.46
CA CYS A 35 9.79 -19.19 -0.59
C CYS A 35 10.01 -18.74 -2.03
N THR A 36 10.19 -19.67 -2.99
CA THR A 36 10.25 -19.31 -4.41
C THR A 36 8.95 -18.66 -4.89
N ALA A 37 7.80 -19.21 -4.48
CA ALA A 37 6.50 -18.64 -4.79
C ALA A 37 6.27 -17.30 -4.08
N ALA A 38 6.66 -17.20 -2.81
CA ALA A 38 6.60 -15.94 -2.04
C ALA A 38 7.40 -14.83 -2.73
N LYS A 39 8.68 -15.08 -3.02
CA LYS A 39 9.57 -14.13 -3.70
C LYS A 39 9.08 -13.75 -5.09
N SER A 40 8.57 -14.72 -5.86
CA SER A 40 7.96 -14.45 -7.18
C SER A 40 6.73 -13.54 -7.08
N ALA A 41 5.98 -13.66 -5.99
CA ALA A 41 4.85 -12.77 -5.67
C ALA A 41 5.28 -11.45 -5.00
N GLY A 42 6.58 -11.23 -4.78
CA GLY A 42 7.12 -10.01 -4.16
C GLY A 42 7.11 -10.01 -2.64
N TYR A 43 6.92 -11.16 -1.99
CA TYR A 43 6.97 -11.32 -0.54
C TYR A 43 8.35 -11.84 -0.12
N CYS A 44 9.08 -11.03 0.63
CA CYS A 44 10.27 -11.42 1.40
C CYS A 44 10.04 -11.11 2.88
N ASP A 45 10.98 -11.53 3.73
CA ASP A 45 11.13 -11.07 5.12
C ASP A 45 9.82 -11.20 5.91
N ILE A 46 9.14 -12.34 5.76
CA ILE A 46 7.80 -12.57 6.29
C ILE A 46 7.92 -12.74 7.81
N PRO A 47 7.43 -11.79 8.62
CA PRO A 47 7.58 -11.87 10.07
C PRO A 47 6.63 -12.91 10.68
N THR A 48 6.99 -13.45 11.85
CA THR A 48 6.19 -14.45 12.59
C THR A 48 4.72 -14.09 12.87
N ASP A 49 4.37 -12.80 12.92
CA ASP A 49 3.00 -12.31 13.10
C ASP A 49 2.19 -12.30 11.79
N SER A 50 2.83 -12.53 10.65
CA SER A 50 2.18 -12.60 9.35
C SER A 50 1.40 -13.91 9.17
N PRO A 51 0.19 -13.87 8.59
CA PRO A 51 -0.54 -15.08 8.20
C PRO A 51 0.19 -15.90 7.12
N LEU A 52 1.23 -15.34 6.52
CA LEU A 52 2.07 -15.99 5.52
C LEU A 52 3.25 -16.73 6.14
N TYR A 53 3.55 -16.51 7.42
CA TYR A 53 4.67 -17.12 8.09
C TYR A 53 4.47 -18.63 8.21
N THR A 54 5.51 -19.37 7.87
CA THR A 54 5.56 -20.82 8.07
C THR A 54 6.89 -21.18 8.74
N PRO A 55 6.90 -21.87 9.89
CA PRO A 55 8.15 -22.25 10.56
C PRO A 55 9.08 -23.11 9.70
N SER A 56 8.55 -23.90 8.77
CA SER A 56 9.38 -24.70 7.84
C SER A 56 10.06 -23.87 6.74
N GLN A 57 9.68 -22.59 6.60
CA GLN A 57 10.24 -21.65 5.64
C GLN A 57 11.23 -20.66 6.29
N ASP A 58 11.33 -20.69 7.62
CA ASP A 58 12.30 -19.98 8.45
C ASP A 58 13.36 -21.00 8.91
N ARG A 59 14.42 -21.13 8.10
CA ARG A 59 15.36 -22.26 8.21
C ARG A 59 16.28 -22.13 9.41
N ASP A 60 16.65 -20.91 9.75
CA ASP A 60 17.52 -20.53 10.87
C ASP A 60 16.73 -20.13 12.12
N SER A 61 15.41 -20.05 12.04
CA SER A 61 14.51 -19.79 13.17
C SER A 61 14.78 -18.44 13.83
N ASP A 62 15.08 -17.44 13.01
CA ASP A 62 15.36 -16.08 13.44
C ASP A 62 14.09 -15.22 13.58
N GLY A 63 12.95 -15.74 13.11
CA GLY A 63 11.65 -15.09 13.15
C GLY A 63 11.22 -14.47 11.83
N TYR A 64 11.98 -14.63 10.75
CA TYR A 64 11.67 -14.16 9.41
C TYR A 64 11.69 -15.31 8.40
N ALA A 65 10.53 -15.62 7.83
CA ALA A 65 10.44 -16.62 6.76
C ALA A 65 10.74 -16.00 5.39
N CYS A 66 11.36 -16.78 4.51
CA CYS A 66 11.57 -16.44 3.11
C CYS A 66 12.32 -15.12 2.87
N GLU A 67 13.35 -14.87 3.67
CA GLU A 67 14.20 -13.69 3.59
C GLU A 67 14.79 -13.45 2.19
N CYS A 68 14.95 -12.17 1.84
CA CYS A 68 15.66 -11.72 0.64
C CYS A 68 17.16 -11.53 0.95
#